data_AF-A0AAN8JJK4-F1
#
_entry.id   AF-A0AAN8JJK4-F1
#
_cell.length_a   1.000
_cell.length_b   1.000
_cell.length_c   1.000
_cell.angle_alpha   90.00
_cell.angle_beta   90.00
_cell.angle_gamma   90.00
#
_symmetry.space_group_name_H-M   'P 1'
#
loop_
_entity.id
_entity.type
_entity.pdbx_description
1 polymer ?
#
loop_
_entity_poly.entity_id
_entity_poly.type
_entity_poly.pdbx_seq_one_letter_code
_entity_poly.pdbx_strand_id
1 'polypeptide(L)'
;MTSLPKITPASTPVPLTRSRTCSLPQPIRRSHTSVSVYGPYPPANLSNQWDYIQTPARINPIGPLLPRKRINDSWETIPQHYHNDCRRILMQQREHERYHSAWSKAFYGNPAERESYNKHFREVLKQQMTDQDLWKRRHQVDKVQESERAVEYDRQCLQKDSEDQNNKFSYLKRFRDDNKMLMEKQWDLLKQKRTVENLYDREIMRYNPINWSCTLK
;
A
#
# COMPACT_ATOMS: atom_id res chain seq x y z
N MET A 1 15.17 13.03 47.76
CA MET A 1 13.87 13.36 47.15
C MET A 1 13.76 12.62 45.83
N THR A 2 13.12 11.45 45.85
CA THR A 2 12.97 10.53 44.72
C THR A 2 11.63 10.78 44.04
N SER A 3 11.63 11.30 42.81
CA SER A 3 10.42 11.40 41.98
C SER A 3 10.25 10.11 41.18
N LEU A 4 9.03 9.57 41.18
CA LEU A 4 8.62 8.39 40.44
C LEU A 4 8.47 8.70 38.94
N PRO A 5 8.75 7.74 38.03
CA PRO A 5 8.52 7.92 36.60
C PRO A 5 7.02 7.93 36.29
N LYS A 6 6.60 8.94 35.53
CA LYS A 6 5.24 9.15 35.05
C LYS A 6 4.95 8.14 33.94
N ILE A 7 4.04 7.19 34.19
CA ILE A 7 3.52 6.27 33.17
C ILE A 7 2.69 7.10 32.20
N THR A 8 3.17 7.22 30.96
CA THR A 8 2.41 7.78 29.83
C THR A 8 1.61 6.65 29.18
N PRO A 9 0.30 6.83 28.92
CA PRO A 9 -0.47 5.82 28.20
C PRO A 9 -0.01 5.78 26.74
N ALA A 10 0.06 4.56 26.20
CA ALA A 10 0.37 4.31 24.79
C ALA A 10 -0.67 5.02 23.89
N SER A 11 -0.20 5.97 23.09
CA SER A 11 -0.99 6.60 22.03
C SER A 11 -1.26 5.56 20.94
N THR A 12 -2.53 5.18 20.82
CA THR A 12 -3.03 4.40 19.68
C THR A 12 -2.83 5.23 18.40
N PRO A 13 -2.22 4.69 17.33
CA PRO A 13 -2.10 5.42 16.08
C PRO A 13 -3.47 5.51 15.42
N VAL A 14 -4.05 6.71 15.41
CA VAL A 14 -5.21 7.05 14.59
C VAL A 14 -4.73 7.20 13.15
N PRO A 15 -5.39 6.60 12.14
CA PRO A 15 -5.00 6.78 10.76
C PRO A 15 -5.12 8.26 10.35
N LEU A 16 -4.02 8.80 9.83
CA LEU A 16 -3.96 10.11 9.18
C LEU A 16 -4.96 10.18 8.03
N THR A 17 -6.10 10.83 8.27
CA THR A 17 -6.96 11.33 7.20
C THR A 17 -6.23 12.49 6.53
N ARG A 18 -5.50 12.14 5.47
CA ARG A 18 -4.89 13.08 4.54
C ARG A 18 -5.99 14.01 4.03
N SER A 19 -5.94 15.27 4.45
CA SER A 19 -6.76 16.37 3.96
C SER A 19 -6.50 16.57 2.47
N ARG A 20 -7.27 15.87 1.65
CA ARG A 20 -7.46 16.20 0.23
C ARG A 20 -8.57 17.24 0.17
N THR A 21 -8.18 18.42 -0.29
CA THR A 21 -9.02 19.47 -0.87
C THR A 21 -10.33 18.91 -1.44
N CYS A 22 -11.46 19.40 -0.90
CA CYS A 22 -12.79 19.21 -1.46
C CYS A 22 -12.81 19.69 -2.92
N SER A 23 -12.67 18.75 -3.84
CA SER A 23 -13.28 18.86 -5.16
C SER A 23 -14.57 18.07 -5.08
N LEU A 24 -15.66 18.74 -5.44
CA LEU A 24 -16.99 18.16 -5.64
C LEU A 24 -16.87 16.78 -6.31
N PRO A 25 -17.69 15.79 -5.95
CA PRO A 25 -17.74 14.55 -6.70
C PRO A 25 -18.19 14.89 -8.12
N GLN A 26 -17.26 14.89 -9.07
CA GLN A 26 -17.63 14.83 -10.47
C GLN A 26 -18.46 13.55 -10.65
N PRO A 27 -19.62 13.62 -11.31
CA PRO A 27 -20.40 12.43 -11.57
C PRO A 27 -19.50 11.47 -12.35
N ILE A 28 -19.38 10.26 -11.82
CA ILE A 28 -18.77 9.11 -12.48
C ILE A 28 -19.33 9.10 -13.91
N ARG A 29 -18.49 9.46 -14.89
CA ARG A 29 -18.79 9.16 -16.28
C ARG A 29 -18.85 7.65 -16.36
N ARG A 30 -20.07 7.10 -16.30
CA ARG A 30 -20.33 5.69 -16.59
C ARG A 30 -19.76 5.45 -17.97
N SER A 31 -18.66 4.71 -18.04
CA SER A 31 -18.21 4.08 -19.26
C SER A 31 -19.39 3.28 -19.80
N HIS A 32 -19.90 3.70 -20.96
CA HIS A 32 -20.97 3.03 -21.68
C HIS A 32 -20.49 1.67 -22.18
N THR A 33 -20.42 0.68 -21.29
CA THR A 33 -20.12 -0.71 -21.63
C THR A 33 -20.95 -1.65 -20.77
N SER A 34 -22.27 -1.51 -20.92
CA SER A 34 -23.24 -2.58 -20.74
C SER A 34 -24.50 -2.15 -21.49
N VAL A 35 -24.66 -2.64 -22.72
CA VAL A 35 -25.90 -2.47 -23.48
C VAL A 35 -26.96 -3.25 -22.69
N SER A 36 -27.73 -2.52 -21.88
CA SER A 36 -28.91 -3.07 -21.22
C SER A 36 -29.88 -3.53 -22.30
N VAL A 37 -30.34 -4.79 -22.21
CA VAL A 37 -31.32 -5.41 -23.12
C VAL A 37 -32.64 -4.63 -23.15
N TYR A 38 -32.91 -3.87 -22.09
CA TYR A 38 -34.02 -2.93 -22.02
C TYR A 38 -33.43 -1.51 -22.00
N GLY A 39 -33.80 -0.68 -22.99
CA GLY A 39 -33.53 0.76 -22.94
C GLY A 39 -34.09 1.40 -21.65
N PRO A 40 -33.64 2.61 -21.26
CA PRO A 40 -34.17 3.27 -20.08
C PRO A 40 -35.70 3.33 -20.15
N TYR A 41 -36.35 2.83 -19.10
CA TYR A 41 -37.81 2.85 -18.95
C TYR A 41 -38.24 4.14 -18.26
N PRO A 42 -39.30 4.84 -18.72
CA PRO A 42 -40.13 4.51 -19.88
C PRO A 42 -39.42 4.78 -21.23
N PRO A 43 -39.70 4.00 -22.28
CA PRO A 43 -39.13 4.22 -23.61
C PRO A 43 -39.44 5.64 -24.08
N ALA A 44 -38.47 6.32 -24.72
CA ALA A 44 -38.59 7.72 -25.15
C ALA A 44 -39.85 8.00 -26.01
N ASN A 45 -40.33 6.97 -26.72
CA ASN A 45 -41.52 7.03 -27.56
C ASN A 45 -42.82 7.12 -26.74
N LEU A 46 -42.80 6.73 -25.46
CA LEU A 46 -43.92 6.87 -24.52
C LEU A 46 -43.82 8.15 -23.67
N SER A 47 -42.64 8.80 -23.56
CA SER A 47 -42.51 10.05 -22.80
C SER A 47 -43.01 11.29 -23.56
N ASN A 48 -43.16 11.19 -24.89
CA ASN A 48 -43.73 12.25 -25.72
C ASN A 48 -45.24 12.08 -25.93
N GLN A 49 -45.97 11.79 -24.86
CA GLN A 49 -47.44 11.82 -24.89
C GLN A 49 -48.01 13.26 -24.97
N TRP A 50 -47.14 14.27 -25.02
CA TRP A 50 -47.47 15.69 -25.14
C TRP A 50 -47.54 16.21 -26.58
N ASP A 51 -47.32 15.36 -27.59
CA ASP A 51 -47.39 15.78 -29.00
C ASP A 51 -48.81 16.17 -29.47
N TYR A 52 -49.84 15.90 -28.66
CA TYR A 52 -51.23 16.29 -28.93
C TYR A 52 -51.58 17.71 -28.43
N ILE A 53 -50.70 18.36 -27.67
CA ILE A 53 -50.85 19.78 -27.30
C ILE A 53 -49.82 20.58 -28.10
N GLN A 54 -50.04 20.67 -29.42
CA GLN A 54 -49.43 21.77 -30.17
C GLN A 54 -50.09 23.06 -29.70
N THR A 55 -49.57 23.66 -28.64
CA THR A 55 -49.93 25.01 -28.24
C THR A 55 -49.67 25.90 -29.46
N PRO A 56 -50.70 26.56 -30.03
CA PRO A 56 -50.49 27.38 -31.22
C PRO A 56 -49.44 28.44 -30.90
N ALA A 57 -48.51 28.64 -31.84
CA ALA A 57 -47.44 29.62 -31.67
C ALA A 57 -48.05 30.98 -31.32
N ARG A 58 -47.54 31.63 -30.28
CA ARG A 58 -48.05 32.90 -29.77
C ARG A 58 -47.87 33.99 -30.83
N ILE A 59 -48.94 34.38 -31.51
CA ILE A 59 -48.93 35.41 -32.57
C ILE A 59 -48.88 36.79 -31.91
N ASN A 60 -47.90 37.61 -32.28
CA ASN A 60 -47.82 39.00 -31.84
C ASN A 60 -48.75 39.86 -32.72
N PRO A 61 -49.82 40.48 -32.19
CA PRO A 61 -50.83 41.18 -33.01
C PRO A 61 -50.36 42.52 -33.58
N ILE A 62 -49.20 43.05 -33.14
CA ILE A 62 -48.69 44.37 -33.57
C ILE A 62 -47.38 44.23 -34.40
N GLY A 63 -46.81 43.03 -34.45
CA GLY A 63 -45.61 42.76 -35.26
C GLY A 63 -45.96 42.48 -36.73
N PRO A 64 -45.10 42.84 -37.70
CA PRO A 64 -45.29 42.39 -39.07
C PRO A 64 -45.32 40.86 -39.10
N LEU A 65 -46.30 40.29 -39.81
CA LEU A 65 -46.42 38.83 -39.97
C LEU A 65 -45.09 38.28 -40.48
N LEU A 66 -44.49 37.34 -39.73
CA LEU A 66 -43.27 36.68 -40.17
C LEU A 66 -43.55 36.06 -41.55
N PRO A 67 -42.71 36.31 -42.56
CA PRO A 67 -42.93 35.75 -43.88
C PRO A 67 -43.00 34.23 -43.74
N ARG A 68 -44.16 33.66 -44.12
CA ARG A 68 -44.37 32.22 -44.14
C ARG A 68 -43.21 31.66 -44.94
N LYS A 69 -42.29 30.92 -44.29
CA LYS A 69 -41.15 30.33 -44.99
C LYS A 69 -41.77 29.56 -46.15
N ARG A 70 -41.49 29.98 -47.39
CA ARG A 70 -41.68 29.12 -48.55
C ARG A 70 -40.71 27.98 -48.36
N ILE A 71 -41.11 26.98 -47.58
CA ILE A 71 -40.51 25.67 -47.66
C ILE A 71 -40.92 25.24 -49.05
N ASN A 72 -40.05 25.47 -50.01
CA ASN A 72 -40.20 24.93 -51.34
C ASN A 72 -40.28 23.41 -51.10
N ASP A 73 -41.42 22.81 -51.42
CA ASP A 73 -41.67 21.36 -51.35
C ASP A 73 -40.72 20.55 -52.26
N SER A 74 -39.79 21.22 -52.97
CA SER A 74 -38.81 20.63 -53.87
C SER A 74 -37.45 20.29 -53.23
N TRP A 75 -37.31 20.38 -51.91
CA TRP A 75 -36.12 19.89 -51.19
C TRP A 75 -36.27 18.40 -50.85
N GLU A 76 -36.60 17.60 -51.86
CA GLU A 76 -36.69 16.15 -51.74
C GLU A 76 -35.31 15.56 -51.42
N THR A 77 -34.98 15.44 -50.15
CA THR A 77 -33.79 14.74 -49.65
C THR A 77 -33.92 13.22 -49.80
N ILE A 78 -34.82 12.72 -50.65
CA ILE A 78 -35.14 11.31 -50.84
C ILE A 78 -33.87 10.49 -51.15
N PRO A 79 -32.94 10.91 -52.03
CA PRO A 79 -31.71 10.15 -52.29
C PRO A 79 -30.77 10.11 -51.06
N GLN A 80 -30.70 11.19 -50.29
CA GLN A 80 -29.85 11.27 -49.10
C GLN A 80 -30.43 10.44 -47.94
N HIS A 81 -31.76 10.46 -47.76
CA HIS A 81 -32.46 9.61 -46.81
C HIS A 81 -32.31 8.13 -47.17
N TYR A 82 -32.47 7.79 -48.45
CA TYR A 82 -32.24 6.44 -48.96
C TYR A 82 -30.81 5.94 -48.68
N HIS A 83 -29.79 6.78 -48.95
CA HIS A 83 -28.40 6.44 -48.64
C HIS A 83 -28.17 6.20 -47.14
N ASN A 84 -28.73 7.06 -46.28
CA ASN A 84 -28.65 6.92 -44.84
C ASN A 84 -29.36 5.64 -44.33
N ASP A 85 -30.50 5.29 -44.92
CA ASP A 85 -31.24 4.07 -44.61
C ASP A 85 -30.48 2.81 -45.05
N CYS A 86 -29.92 2.80 -46.26
CA CYS A 86 -29.05 1.72 -46.71
C CYS A 86 -27.86 1.53 -45.76
N ARG A 87 -27.21 2.62 -45.34
CA ARG A 87 -26.10 2.57 -44.38
C ARG A 87 -26.53 2.03 -43.02
N ARG A 88 -27.68 2.50 -42.50
CA ARG A 88 -28.25 2.04 -41.24
C ARG A 88 -28.51 0.53 -41.26
N ILE A 89 -29.15 0.03 -42.32
CA ILE A 89 -29.44 -1.40 -42.50
C ILE A 89 -28.15 -2.22 -42.55
N LEU A 90 -27.16 -1.76 -43.32
CA LEU A 90 -25.88 -2.46 -43.45
C LEU A 90 -25.13 -2.53 -42.11
N MET A 91 -25.14 -1.44 -41.32
CA MET A 91 -24.55 -1.44 -39.98
C MET A 91 -25.28 -2.40 -39.03
N GLN A 92 -26.63 -2.47 -39.10
CA GLN A 92 -27.42 -3.43 -38.31
C GLN A 92 -27.09 -4.88 -38.67
N GLN A 93 -26.98 -5.19 -39.97
CA GLN A 93 -26.61 -6.51 -40.45
C GLN A 93 -25.20 -6.91 -40.00
N ARG A 94 -24.22 -6.02 -40.11
CA ARG A 94 -22.84 -6.28 -39.66
C ARG A 94 -22.77 -6.56 -38.16
N GLU A 95 -23.50 -5.80 -37.34
CA GLU A 95 -23.49 -6.03 -35.90
C GLU A 95 -24.17 -7.35 -35.54
N HIS A 96 -25.27 -7.67 -36.22
CA HIS A 96 -25.91 -8.98 -36.10
C HIS A 96 -24.94 -10.11 -36.47
N GLU A 97 -24.28 -10.03 -37.63
CA GLU A 97 -23.27 -11.02 -38.04
C GLU A 97 -22.13 -11.12 -37.04
N ARG A 98 -21.63 -10.00 -36.50
CA ARG A 98 -20.57 -10.00 -35.49
C ARG A 98 -21.00 -10.72 -34.22
N TYR A 99 -22.20 -10.42 -33.72
CA TYR A 99 -22.73 -11.05 -32.51
C TYR A 99 -22.95 -12.55 -32.70
N HIS A 100 -23.53 -12.94 -33.85
CA HIS A 100 -23.87 -14.33 -34.15
C HIS A 100 -22.67 -15.18 -34.60
N SER A 101 -21.67 -14.58 -35.24
CA SER A 101 -20.44 -15.28 -35.67
C SER A 101 -19.57 -15.75 -34.52
N ALA A 102 -19.67 -15.12 -33.33
CA ALA A 102 -18.86 -15.49 -32.18
C ALA A 102 -19.22 -16.88 -31.61
N TRP A 103 -20.52 -17.22 -31.58
CA TRP A 103 -21.02 -18.48 -31.02
C TRP A 103 -21.42 -19.50 -32.09
N SER A 104 -21.77 -19.07 -33.30
CA SER A 104 -22.10 -19.99 -34.39
C SER A 104 -20.91 -20.85 -34.80
N LYS A 105 -19.67 -20.34 -34.74
CA LYS A 105 -18.46 -21.10 -35.11
C LYS A 105 -18.28 -22.40 -34.34
N ALA A 106 -18.70 -22.44 -33.08
CA ALA A 106 -18.55 -23.63 -32.23
C ALA A 106 -19.49 -24.77 -32.67
N PHE A 107 -20.73 -24.46 -33.06
CA PHE A 107 -21.78 -25.44 -33.30
C PHE A 107 -22.14 -25.61 -34.79
N TYR A 108 -22.15 -24.51 -35.54
CA TYR A 108 -22.63 -24.41 -36.91
C TYR A 108 -21.54 -24.03 -37.93
N GLY A 109 -20.28 -23.88 -37.49
CA GLY A 109 -19.15 -23.61 -38.36
C GLY A 109 -18.72 -24.82 -39.21
N ASN A 110 -17.97 -24.56 -40.28
CA ASN A 110 -17.34 -25.62 -41.09
C ASN A 110 -16.42 -26.48 -40.18
N PRO A 111 -16.18 -27.78 -40.44
CA PRO A 111 -15.35 -28.62 -39.56
C PRO A 111 -13.97 -28.02 -39.23
N ALA A 112 -13.36 -27.31 -40.20
CA ALA A 112 -12.10 -26.59 -39.99
C ALA A 112 -12.22 -25.45 -38.95
N GLU A 113 -13.32 -24.68 -38.99
CA GLU A 113 -13.56 -23.58 -38.06
C GLU A 113 -13.88 -24.09 -36.65
N ARG A 114 -14.67 -25.17 -36.55
CA ARG A 114 -14.95 -25.85 -35.28
C ARG A 114 -13.68 -26.37 -34.62
N GLU A 115 -12.79 -27.00 -35.40
CA GLU A 115 -11.53 -27.48 -34.85
C GLU A 115 -10.59 -26.33 -34.46
N SER A 116 -10.53 -25.24 -35.24
CA SER A 116 -9.78 -24.05 -34.85
C SER A 116 -10.30 -23.43 -33.55
N TYR A 117 -11.62 -23.37 -33.37
CA TYR A 117 -12.26 -22.90 -32.13
C TYR A 117 -11.87 -23.81 -30.96
N ASN A 118 -12.06 -25.13 -31.08
CA ASN A 118 -11.72 -26.08 -30.03
C ASN A 118 -10.22 -26.06 -29.69
N LYS A 119 -9.35 -25.96 -30.69
CA LYS A 119 -7.90 -25.84 -30.53
C LYS A 119 -7.55 -24.64 -29.66
N HIS A 120 -8.15 -23.48 -29.92
CA HIS A 120 -7.92 -22.27 -29.12
C HIS A 120 -8.23 -22.50 -27.64
N PHE A 121 -9.38 -23.11 -27.30
CA PHE A 121 -9.71 -23.41 -25.90
C PHE A 121 -8.75 -24.42 -25.27
N ARG A 122 -8.32 -25.46 -26.01
CA ARG A 122 -7.30 -26.41 -25.53
C ARG A 122 -5.98 -25.70 -25.24
N GLU A 123 -5.57 -24.76 -26.09
CA GLU A 123 -4.34 -23.97 -25.90
C GLU A 123 -4.46 -23.05 -24.68
N VAL A 124 -5.58 -22.33 -24.52
CA VAL A 124 -5.82 -21.48 -23.35
C VAL A 124 -5.82 -22.32 -22.06
N LEU A 125 -6.46 -23.48 -22.04
CA LEU A 125 -6.45 -24.37 -20.87
C LEU A 125 -5.05 -24.87 -20.55
N LYS A 126 -4.27 -25.27 -21.56
CA LYS A 126 -2.85 -25.64 -21.37
C LYS A 126 -2.07 -24.49 -20.77
N GLN A 127 -2.25 -23.27 -21.29
CA GLN A 127 -1.59 -22.08 -20.78
C GLN A 127 -1.96 -21.81 -19.31
N GLN A 128 -3.25 -21.90 -18.97
CA GLN A 128 -3.72 -21.73 -17.59
C GLN A 128 -3.11 -22.77 -16.64
N MET A 129 -3.02 -24.04 -17.05
CA MET A 129 -2.37 -25.08 -16.27
C MET A 129 -0.88 -24.77 -16.06
N THR A 130 -0.16 -24.38 -17.12
CA THR A 130 1.26 -24.02 -17.01
C THR A 130 1.49 -22.81 -16.12
N ASP A 131 0.64 -21.79 -16.22
CA ASP A 131 0.74 -20.59 -15.41
C ASP A 131 0.47 -20.90 -13.94
N GLN A 132 -0.53 -21.75 -13.65
CA GLN A 132 -0.83 -22.19 -12.31
C GLN A 132 0.33 -22.99 -11.70
N ASP A 133 0.97 -23.88 -12.46
CA ASP A 133 2.11 -24.66 -12.00
C ASP A 133 3.36 -23.79 -11.79
N LEU A 134 3.57 -22.77 -12.63
CA LEU A 134 4.64 -21.78 -12.41
C LEU A 134 4.37 -20.96 -11.15
N TRP A 135 3.12 -20.53 -10.93
CA TRP A 135 2.74 -19.80 -9.72
C TRP A 135 2.99 -20.63 -8.46
N LYS A 136 2.55 -21.90 -8.45
CA LYS A 136 2.79 -22.83 -7.32
C LYS A 136 4.28 -23.00 -7.04
N ARG A 137 5.10 -23.19 -8.09
CA ARG A 137 6.56 -23.32 -7.95
C ARG A 137 7.20 -22.06 -7.37
N ARG A 138 6.86 -20.88 -7.88
CA ARG A 138 7.37 -19.60 -7.35
C ARG A 138 6.97 -19.41 -5.90
N HIS A 139 5.70 -19.61 -5.58
CA HIS A 139 5.20 -19.52 -4.21
C HIS A 139 5.92 -20.48 -3.25
N GLN A 140 6.27 -21.69 -3.70
CA GLN A 140 7.06 -22.61 -2.89
C GLN A 140 8.50 -22.12 -2.68
N VAL A 141 9.15 -21.60 -3.72
CA VAL A 141 10.49 -21.00 -3.61
C VAL A 141 10.49 -19.81 -2.65
N ASP A 142 9.50 -18.93 -2.77
CA ASP A 142 9.36 -17.76 -1.90
C ASP A 142 9.20 -18.16 -0.43
N LYS A 143 8.38 -19.19 -0.15
CA LYS A 143 8.21 -19.74 1.21
C LYS A 143 9.49 -20.36 1.76
N VAL A 144 10.23 -21.11 0.95
CA VAL A 144 11.52 -21.66 1.37
C VAL A 144 12.48 -20.53 1.70
N GLN A 145 12.57 -19.52 0.82
CA GLN A 145 13.44 -18.36 1.04
C GLN A 145 13.05 -17.57 2.30
N GLU A 146 11.76 -17.37 2.56
CA GLU A 146 11.28 -16.74 3.79
C GLU A 146 11.69 -17.55 5.03
N SER A 147 11.55 -18.87 4.99
CA SER A 147 11.94 -19.75 6.09
C SER A 147 13.46 -19.74 6.33
N GLU A 148 14.27 -19.74 5.28
CA GLU A 148 15.73 -19.65 5.37
C GLU A 148 16.16 -18.33 6.02
N ARG A 149 15.52 -17.21 5.64
CA ARG A 149 15.78 -15.91 6.27
C ARG A 149 15.43 -15.90 7.75
N ALA A 150 14.33 -16.54 8.14
CA ALA A 150 13.94 -16.63 9.55
C ALA A 150 14.96 -17.44 10.36
N VAL A 151 15.40 -18.60 9.85
CA VAL A 151 16.42 -19.43 10.51
C VAL A 151 17.76 -18.69 10.63
N GLU A 152 18.17 -17.98 9.59
CA GLU A 152 19.40 -17.19 9.61
C GLU A 152 19.32 -16.03 10.61
N TYR A 153 18.16 -15.38 10.71
CA TYR A 153 17.92 -14.35 11.73
C TYR A 153 18.04 -14.91 13.15
N ASP A 154 17.42 -16.07 13.43
CA ASP A 154 17.51 -16.71 14.73
C ASP A 154 18.95 -17.09 15.08
N ARG A 155 19.72 -17.58 14.10
CA ARG A 155 21.15 -17.87 14.25
C ARG A 155 21.95 -16.63 14.63
N GLN A 156 21.69 -15.50 13.99
CA GLN A 156 22.35 -14.22 14.30
C GLN A 156 22.00 -13.72 15.69
N CYS A 157 20.75 -13.87 16.12
CA CYS A 157 20.33 -13.54 17.48
C CYS A 157 21.09 -14.37 18.53
N LEU A 158 21.18 -15.69 18.33
CA LEU A 158 21.94 -16.56 19.24
C LEU A 158 23.43 -16.21 19.29
N GLN A 159 24.03 -15.90 18.14
CA GLN A 159 25.42 -15.45 18.10
C GLN A 159 25.61 -14.15 18.88
N LYS A 160 24.73 -13.17 18.67
CA LYS A 160 24.78 -11.89 19.37
C LYS A 160 24.61 -12.07 20.89
N ASP A 161 23.67 -12.89 21.33
CA ASP A 161 23.48 -13.18 22.75
C ASP A 161 24.73 -13.81 23.37
N SER A 162 25.40 -14.72 22.65
CA SER A 162 26.66 -15.30 23.10
C SER A 162 27.79 -14.26 23.18
N GLU A 163 27.88 -13.36 22.20
CA GLU A 163 28.85 -12.26 22.19
C GLU A 163 28.59 -11.29 23.35
N ASP A 164 27.34 -10.92 23.59
CA ASP A 164 26.94 -10.03 24.68
C ASP A 164 27.23 -10.66 26.06
N GLN A 165 27.03 -11.96 26.22
CA GLN A 165 27.42 -12.68 27.43
C GLN A 165 28.95 -12.65 27.65
N ASN A 166 29.73 -12.92 26.61
CA ASN A 166 31.20 -12.88 26.67
C ASN A 166 31.72 -11.46 26.95
N ASN A 167 31.12 -10.45 26.34
CA ASN A 167 31.44 -9.04 26.56
C ASN A 167 31.16 -8.64 28.01
N LYS A 168 29.98 -8.99 28.52
CA LYS A 168 29.60 -8.75 29.92
C LYS A 168 30.56 -9.45 30.89
N PHE A 169 30.87 -10.71 30.64
CA PHE A 169 31.83 -11.46 31.46
C PHE A 169 33.21 -10.80 31.47
N SER A 170 33.72 -10.44 30.29
CA SER A 170 35.02 -9.78 30.13
C SER A 170 35.06 -8.43 30.84
N TYR A 171 33.97 -7.64 30.74
CA TYR A 171 33.82 -6.38 31.44
C TYR A 171 33.86 -6.57 32.97
N LEU A 172 33.06 -7.49 33.51
CA LEU A 172 33.00 -7.75 34.94
C LEU A 172 34.33 -8.28 35.49
N LYS A 173 35.02 -9.12 34.72
CA LYS A 173 36.36 -9.60 35.07
C LYS A 173 37.36 -8.44 35.17
N ARG A 174 37.40 -7.56 34.17
CA ARG A 174 38.26 -6.36 34.18
C ARG A 174 37.93 -5.47 35.38
N PHE A 175 36.65 -5.19 35.60
CA PHE A 175 36.21 -4.38 36.73
C PHE A 175 36.63 -4.96 38.09
N ARG A 176 36.51 -6.29 38.26
CA ARG A 176 36.98 -6.98 39.46
C ARG A 176 38.50 -6.83 39.64
N ASP A 177 39.26 -7.05 38.58
CA ASP A 177 40.72 -7.02 38.62
C ASP A 177 41.23 -5.58 38.87
N ASP A 178 40.59 -4.57 38.28
CA ASP A 178 40.87 -3.14 38.53
C ASP A 178 40.58 -2.74 39.97
N ASN A 179 39.44 -3.18 40.52
CA ASN A 179 39.10 -2.94 41.92
C ASN A 179 40.09 -3.60 42.87
N LYS A 180 40.54 -4.82 42.56
CA LYS A 180 41.58 -5.51 43.35
C LYS A 180 42.87 -4.71 43.33
N MET A 181 43.33 -4.27 42.14
CA MET A 181 44.52 -3.45 42.01
C MET A 181 44.40 -2.13 42.79
N LEU A 182 43.23 -1.49 42.80
CA LEU A 182 42.99 -0.28 43.56
C LEU A 182 43.14 -0.52 45.08
N MET A 183 42.55 -1.61 45.57
CA MET A 183 42.64 -2.00 46.98
C MET A 183 44.07 -2.33 47.40
N GLU A 184 44.82 -3.05 46.56
CA GLU A 184 46.23 -3.36 46.81
C GLU A 184 47.09 -2.08 46.87
N LYS A 185 46.91 -1.16 45.91
CA LYS A 185 47.58 0.15 45.93
C LYS A 185 47.25 0.95 47.19
N GLN A 186 46.00 0.97 47.61
CA GLN A 186 45.59 1.68 48.83
C GLN A 186 46.23 1.04 50.08
N TRP A 187 46.28 -0.29 50.13
CA TRP A 187 46.93 -1.01 51.22
C TRP A 187 48.44 -0.72 51.28
N ASP A 188 49.12 -0.72 50.14
CA ASP A 188 50.55 -0.37 50.06
C ASP A 188 50.81 1.07 50.50
N LEU A 189 49.96 2.02 50.09
CA LEU A 189 50.05 3.42 50.52
C LEU A 189 49.87 3.56 52.03
N LEU A 190 48.89 2.87 52.63
CA LEU A 190 48.68 2.89 54.08
C LEU A 190 49.87 2.27 54.82
N LYS A 191 50.45 1.18 54.29
CA LYS A 191 51.65 0.54 54.84
C LYS A 191 52.86 1.46 54.80
N GLN A 192 53.09 2.15 53.67
CA GLN A 192 54.16 3.13 53.53
C GLN A 192 53.96 4.30 54.49
N LYS A 193 52.75 4.86 54.56
CA LYS A 193 52.39 5.95 55.48
C LYS A 193 52.69 5.57 56.93
N ARG A 194 52.25 4.39 57.38
CA ARG A 194 52.55 3.88 58.73
C ARG A 194 54.05 3.71 58.97
N THR A 195 54.80 3.27 57.97
CA THR A 195 56.26 3.12 58.08
C THR A 195 56.93 4.49 58.26
N VAL A 196 56.51 5.49 57.49
CA VAL A 196 57.01 6.87 57.61
C VAL A 196 56.63 7.48 58.97
N GLU A 197 55.38 7.31 59.41
CA GLU A 197 54.91 7.73 60.74
C GLU A 197 55.75 7.11 61.86
N ASN A 198 55.96 5.79 61.84
CA ASN A 198 56.79 5.11 62.83
C ASN A 198 58.25 5.60 62.86
N LEU A 199 58.82 5.93 61.69
CA LEU A 199 60.18 6.50 61.61
C LEU A 199 60.22 7.92 62.18
N TYR A 200 59.22 8.72 61.86
CA TYR A 200 59.07 10.07 62.40
C TYR A 200 58.88 10.06 63.93
N ASP A 201 58.01 9.21 64.44
CA ASP A 201 57.78 9.02 65.88
C ASP A 201 59.05 8.58 66.60
N ARG A 202 59.82 7.65 66.01
CA ARG A 202 61.14 7.25 66.52
C ARG A 202 62.12 8.41 66.59
N GLU A 203 62.12 9.28 65.59
CA GLU A 203 63.01 10.44 65.55
C GLU A 203 62.59 11.48 66.60
N ILE A 204 61.29 11.78 66.75
CA ILE A 204 60.79 12.66 67.83
C ILE A 204 61.14 12.10 69.21
N MET A 205 60.96 10.80 69.41
CA MET A 205 61.28 10.12 70.68
C MET A 205 62.74 10.31 71.10
N ARG A 206 63.66 10.50 70.16
CA ARG A 206 65.07 10.83 70.50
C ARG A 206 65.22 12.20 71.14
N TYR A 207 64.39 13.17 70.75
CA TYR A 207 64.49 14.55 71.20
C TYR A 207 63.54 14.87 72.37
N ASN A 208 62.34 14.27 72.43
CA ASN A 208 61.34 14.49 73.48
C ASN A 208 60.61 13.19 73.85
N PRO A 209 61.24 12.30 74.64
CA PRO A 209 60.68 10.99 74.95
C PRO A 209 59.46 11.01 75.88
N ILE A 210 59.24 12.08 76.64
CA ILE A 210 58.13 12.17 77.63
C ILE A 210 56.84 12.67 76.99
N ASN A 211 56.93 13.59 76.03
CA ASN A 211 55.77 14.17 75.34
C ASN A 211 55.86 14.00 73.81
N TRP A 212 56.26 12.81 73.37
CA TRP A 212 56.49 12.51 71.96
C TRP A 212 55.22 12.55 71.10
N SER A 213 54.06 12.26 71.69
CA SER A 213 52.75 12.42 71.04
C SER A 213 52.21 13.85 71.14
N CYS A 214 52.95 14.79 71.74
CA CYS A 214 52.55 16.18 71.98
C CYS A 214 51.17 16.32 72.66
N THR A 215 50.78 15.35 73.49
CA THR A 215 49.48 15.29 74.17
C THR A 215 49.50 15.84 75.59
N LEU A 216 50.66 16.00 76.23
CA LEU A 216 50.77 16.78 77.47
C LEU A 216 50.84 18.27 77.11
N LYS A 217 49.88 19.05 77.63
CA LYS A 217 49.90 20.51 77.64
C LYS A 217 50.60 21.02 78.89
#